data_AF-A0A1I2BF48-F1
#
_entry.id   AF-A0A1I2BF48-F1
#
_cell.length_a   1.000
_cell.length_b   1.000
_cell.length_c   1.000
_cell.angle_alpha   90.00
_cell.angle_beta   90.00
_cell.angle_gamma   90.00
#
_symmetry.space_group_name_H-M   'P 1'
#
loop_
_entity.id
_entity.type
_entity.pdbx_description
1 polymer ?
#
loop_
_entity_poly.entity_id
_entity_poly.type
_entity_poly.pdbx_seq_one_letter_code
_entity_poly.pdbx_strand_id
1 'polypeptide(L)' 'MSINTERDIEANLQIGPTDQGMVRLYISGDGAEIPMDFSPDEAREIAEEISAAADAAARIKPKSRR' A
#
# COMPACT_ATOMS: atom_id res chain seq x y z
N MET A 1 2.76 8.65 15.21
CA MET A 1 1.83 9.27 14.24
C MET A 1 0.90 8.17 13.76
N SER A 2 -0.41 8.39 13.76
CA SER A 2 -1.40 7.34 13.50
C SER A 2 -1.64 7.20 11.99
N ILE A 3 -1.95 5.99 11.51
CA ILE A 3 -2.34 5.69 10.12
C ILE A 3 -3.54 6.53 9.63
N ASN A 4 -4.30 7.13 10.55
CA ASN A 4 -5.50 7.92 10.26
C ASN A 4 -5.24 9.44 10.10
N THR A 5 -3.99 9.90 10.16
CA THR A 5 -3.69 11.34 9.97
C THR A 5 -3.61 11.65 8.47
N GLU A 6 -4.62 12.33 7.93
CA GLU A 6 -4.65 12.82 6.54
C GLU A 6 -3.44 13.72 6.26
N ARG A 7 -2.77 13.48 5.13
CA ARG A 7 -1.73 14.36 4.58
C ARG A 7 -2.04 14.67 3.12
N ASP A 8 -1.80 15.91 2.73
CA ASP A 8 -1.99 16.39 1.36
C ASP A 8 -0.70 16.15 0.56
N ILE A 9 -0.37 14.87 0.35
CA ILE A 9 0.81 14.45 -0.41
C ILE A 9 0.32 13.54 -1.53
N GLU A 10 0.59 13.93 -2.78
CA GLU A 10 0.39 13.08 -3.94
C GLU A 10 1.53 12.05 -4.02
N ALA A 11 1.17 10.77 -4.04
CA ALA A 11 2.11 9.66 -4.17
C ALA A 11 1.65 8.69 -5.26
N ASN A 12 2.61 8.19 -6.04
CA ASN A 12 2.41 7.14 -7.02
C ASN A 12 2.90 5.80 -6.45
N LEU A 13 2.07 4.77 -6.55
CA LEU A 13 2.42 3.38 -6.20
C LEU A 13 2.49 2.54 -7.48
N GLN A 14 3.60 1.83 -7.68
CA GLN A 14 3.76 0.85 -8.75
C GLN A 14 4.16 -0.50 -8.15
N ILE A 15 3.68 -1.58 -8.75
CA ILE A 15 3.96 -2.96 -8.31
C ILE A 15 4.39 -3.78 -9.52
N GLY A 16 5.50 -4.51 -9.42
CA GLY A 16 5.97 -5.35 -10.53
C GLY A 16 7.11 -6.29 -10.15
N PRO A 17 7.44 -7.26 -11.01
CA PRO A 17 8.55 -8.18 -10.78
C PRO A 17 9.92 -7.48 -10.97
N THR A 18 10.94 -7.96 -10.27
CA THR A 18 12.34 -7.60 -10.50
C THR A 18 13.04 -8.67 -11.33
N ASP A 19 14.21 -8.32 -11.86
CA ASP A 19 15.13 -9.25 -12.53
C ASP A 19 15.71 -10.30 -11.58
N GLN A 20 15.66 -10.07 -10.27
CA GLN A 20 16.10 -11.00 -9.22
C GLN A 20 15.00 -11.97 -8.77
N GLY A 21 13.83 -11.97 -9.42
CA GLY A 21 12.70 -12.84 -9.07
C GLY A 21 11.92 -12.40 -7.84
N MET A 22 12.07 -11.13 -7.45
CA MET A 22 11.33 -10.51 -6.33
C MET A 22 10.15 -9.69 -6.87
N VAL A 23 9.24 -9.29 -5.99
CA VAL A 23 8.17 -8.33 -6.28
C VAL A 23 8.54 -6.99 -5.65
N ARG A 24 8.62 -5.94 -6.46
CA ARG A 24 8.89 -4.57 -6.01
C ARG A 24 7.59 -3.80 -5.82
N LEU A 25 7.43 -3.21 -4.64
CA LEU A 25 6.50 -2.12 -4.37
C LEU A 25 7.30 -0.81 -4.42
N TYR A 26 6.99 0.03 -5.39
CA TYR A 26 7.66 1.30 -5.60
C TYR A 26 6.73 2.45 -5.27
N ILE A 27 7.10 3.24 -4.26
CA ILE A 27 6.36 4.43 -3.84
C ILE A 27 7.19 5.66 -4.17
N SER A 28 6.60 6.64 -4.85
CA SER A 28 7.24 7.93 -5.12
C SER A 28 6.30 9.08 -4.76
N GLY A 29 6.79 10.09 -4.05
CA GLY A 29 6.01 11.24 -3.62
C GLY A 29 6.85 12.23 -2.81
N ASP A 30 6.51 13.52 -2.85
CA ASP A 30 7.21 14.59 -2.12
C ASP A 30 8.74 14.60 -2.31
N GLY A 31 9.20 14.29 -3.53
CA GLY A 31 10.63 14.23 -3.88
C GLY A 31 11.39 13.02 -3.31
N ALA A 32 10.69 12.07 -2.67
CA ALA A 32 11.26 10.83 -2.16
C ALA A 32 10.79 9.62 -2.98
N GLU A 33 11.69 8.65 -3.15
CA GLU A 33 11.45 7.39 -3.84
C GLU A 33 11.83 6.23 -2.91
N ILE A 34 10.89 5.33 -2.66
CA ILE A 34 11.05 4.21 -1.73
C ILE A 34 10.74 2.90 -2.49
N PRO A 35 11.77 2.20 -2.98
CA PRO A 35 11.63 0.84 -3.48
C PRO A 35 11.66 -0.16 -2.32
N MET A 36 10.71 -1.09 -2.29
CA MET A 36 10.68 -2.20 -1.33
C MET A 36 10.52 -3.51 -2.10
N ASP A 37 11.45 -4.43 -1.92
CA ASP A 37 11.47 -5.73 -2.61
C ASP A 37 11.08 -6.84 -1.64
N PHE A 38 10.14 -7.67 -2.07
CA PHE A 38 9.61 -8.79 -1.31
C PHE A 38 9.74 -10.08 -2.10
N SER A 39 9.94 -11.19 -1.42
CA SER A 39 9.85 -12.50 -2.05
C SER A 39 8.43 -12.73 -2.59
N PRO A 40 8.25 -13.65 -3.56
CA PRO A 40 6.92 -13.98 -4.06
C PRO A 40 5.94 -14.43 -2.97
N ASP A 41 6.43 -15.05 -1.90
CA ASP A 41 5.59 -15.52 -0.79
C ASP A 41 5.17 -14.36 0.12
N GLU A 42 6.12 -13.49 0.52
CA GLU A 42 5.81 -12.26 1.26
C GLU A 42 4.84 -11.35 0.48
N ALA A 43 5.03 -11.24 -0.84
CA ALA A 43 4.14 -10.44 -1.69
C ALA A 43 2.70 -10.99 -1.72
N ARG A 44 2.51 -12.30 -1.62
CA ARG A 44 1.18 -12.92 -1.52
C ARG A 44 0.55 -12.64 -0.16
N GLU A 45 1.31 -12.75 0.92
CA GLU A 45 0.85 -12.40 2.27
C GLU A 45 0.39 -10.93 2.34
N ILE A 46 1.17 -10.01 1.77
CA ILE A 46 0.78 -8.59 1.69
C ILE A 46 -0.53 -8.40 0.90
N ALA A 47 -0.71 -9.11 -0.23
CA ALA A 47 -1.94 -9.03 -1.01
C ALA A 47 -3.16 -9.55 -0.25
N GLU A 48 -3.00 -10.61 0.54
CA GLU A 48 -4.04 -11.15 1.43
C GLU A 48 -4.39 -10.15 2.54
N GLU A 49 -3.39 -9.52 3.17
CA GLU A 49 -3.61 -8.49 4.19
C GLU A 49 -4.36 -7.26 3.61
N ILE A 50 -3.97 -6.79 2.43
CA ILE A 50 -4.66 -5.69 1.74
C ILE A 50 -6.11 -6.06 1.45
N SER A 51 -6.36 -7.29 0.97
CA SER A 51 -7.71 -7.76 0.68
C SER A 51 -8.57 -7.82 1.95
N ALA A 52 -8.03 -8.36 3.04
CA ALA A 52 -8.71 -8.40 4.33
C ALA A 52 -8.99 -6.99 4.88
N ALA A 53 -8.04 -6.06 4.74
CA ALA A 53 -8.21 -4.66 5.12
C ALA A 53 -9.30 -3.96 4.29
N ALA A 54 -9.34 -4.22 2.98
CA ALA A 54 -10.38 -3.70 2.08
C ALA A 54 -11.78 -4.21 2.48
N ASP A 55 -11.90 -5.51 2.77
CA ASP A 55 -13.15 -6.10 3.25
C ASP A 55 -13.61 -5.50 4.58
N ALA A 56 -12.68 -5.26 5.50
CA ALA A 56 -12.96 -4.60 6.77
C ALA A 56 -13.42 -3.15 6.55
N ALA A 57 -12.72 -2.39 5.70
CA ALA A 57 -13.05 -1.01 5.37
C ALA A 57 -14.42 -0.88 4.70
N ALA A 58 -14.79 -1.80 3.81
CA ALA A 58 -16.11 -1.81 3.14
C ALA A 58 -17.29 -1.95 4.11
N ARG A 59 -17.06 -2.53 5.30
CA ARG A 59 -18.08 -2.68 6.36
C ARG A 59 -18.21 -1.44 7.25
N ILE A 60 -17.24 -0.54 7.21
CA ILE A 60 -17.28 0.71 7.98
C ILE A 60 -18.15 1.70 7.21
N LYS A 61 -19.31 2.09 7.77
CA LYS A 61 -20.07 3.22 7.24
C LYS A 61 -19.24 4.49 7.47
N PRO A 62 -18.88 5.26 6.43
CA PRO A 62 -18.17 6.51 6.63
C PRO A 62 -19.05 7.42 7.50
N LYS A 63 -18.49 7.91 8.60
CA LYS A 63 -19.15 8.91 9.44
C LYS A 63 -19.38 10.11 8.54
N SER A 64 -20.62 10.32 8.10
CA SER A 64 -21.02 11.53 7.39
C SER A 64 -20.46 12.72 8.17
N ARG A 65 -19.54 13.46 7.53
CA ARG A 65 -19.08 14.75 8.03
C ARG A 65 -20.29 15.68 7.93
N ARG A 66 -21.09 15.71 8.99
CA ARG A 66 -22.06 16.78 9.24
C ARG A 66 -21.34 18.04 9.68
#